data_AF-A0AAI9W429-F1
#
_entry.id   AF-A0AAI9W429-F1
#
_cell.length_a   1.000
_cell.length_b   1.000
_cell.length_c   1.000
_cell.angle_alpha   90.00
_cell.angle_beta   90.00
_cell.angle_gamma   90.00
#
_symmetry.space_group_name_H-M   'P 1'
#
loop_
_entity.id
_entity.type
_entity.pdbx_description
1 polymer ?
#
loop_
_entity_poly.entity_id
_entity_poly.type
_entity_poly.pdbx_seq_one_letter_code
_entity_poly.pdbx_strand_id
1 'polypeptide(L)'
;LSTPEGQDSILTPMICLILLSGLLYFSPEELGSRRELVAGALVAILFGVLPLALFDPWLVIMVLLWIHQSISVPRHNFPAFRIGIWIGLGAVSGLFIGGLFAHFVL
;
A
#
# COMPACT_ATOMS: atom_id res chain seq x y z
N LEU A 1 9.29 -9.35 19.14
CA LEU A 1 8.96 -10.79 19.25
C LEU A 1 9.42 -11.44 17.95
N SER A 2 10.59 -12.07 18.00
CA SER A 2 11.30 -12.66 16.86
C SER A 2 11.03 -14.16 16.84
N THR A 3 10.04 -14.59 16.05
CA THR A 3 9.88 -15.98 15.62
C THR A 3 10.23 -16.08 14.13
N PRO A 4 10.90 -17.16 13.67
CA PRO A 4 11.28 -17.34 12.26
C PRO A 4 10.10 -17.31 11.30
N GLU A 5 8.91 -17.68 11.77
CA GLU A 5 7.68 -17.79 10.96
C GLU A 5 7.03 -16.43 10.65
N GLY A 6 7.43 -15.37 11.36
CA GLY A 6 6.90 -14.02 11.16
C GLY A 6 7.48 -13.29 9.94
N GLN A 7 8.70 -13.64 9.50
CA GLN A 7 9.34 -13.01 8.33
C GLN A 7 8.75 -13.52 7.01
N ASP A 8 8.44 -14.81 6.91
CA ASP A 8 7.83 -15.43 5.73
C ASP A 8 6.37 -14.94 5.51
N SER A 9 5.70 -14.59 6.61
CA SER A 9 4.32 -14.12 6.61
C SER A 9 4.13 -12.70 6.03
N ILE A 10 5.13 -11.83 6.10
CA ILE A 10 5.07 -10.46 5.53
C ILE A 10 5.60 -10.42 4.09
N LEU A 11 6.55 -11.29 3.75
CA LEU A 11 7.09 -11.42 2.39
C LEU A 11 6.01 -11.88 1.40
N THR A 12 5.20 -12.86 1.77
CA THR A 12 4.10 -13.38 0.94
C THR A 12 3.13 -12.27 0.49
N PRO A 13 2.57 -11.44 1.38
CA PRO A 13 1.71 -10.34 0.99
C PRO A 13 2.44 -9.19 0.29
N MET A 14 3.71 -8.92 0.60
CA MET A 14 4.51 -7.98 -0.19
C MET A 14 4.62 -8.42 -1.64
N ILE A 15 4.97 -9.68 -1.90
CA ILE A 15 5.10 -10.23 -3.24
C ILE A 15 3.74 -10.17 -3.95
N CYS A 16 2.66 -10.49 -3.25
CA CYS A 16 1.29 -10.41 -3.78
C CYS A 16 0.91 -8.97 -4.15
N LEU A 17 1.25 -7.98 -3.32
CA LEU A 17 1.04 -6.55 -3.59
C LEU A 17 1.87 -6.04 -4.76
N ILE A 18 3.13 -6.47 -4.86
CA ILE A 18 3.99 -6.13 -6.01
C ILE A 18 3.39 -6.72 -7.30
N LEU A 19 2.90 -7.96 -7.27
CA LEU A 19 2.23 -8.59 -8.40
C LEU A 19 0.94 -7.83 -8.78
N LEU A 20 0.12 -7.45 -7.79
CA LEU A 20 -1.08 -6.63 -8.00
C LEU A 20 -0.76 -5.22 -8.52
N SER A 21 0.37 -4.64 -8.12
CA SER A 21 0.83 -3.36 -8.67
C SER A 21 1.18 -3.47 -10.16
N GLY A 22 1.53 -4.66 -10.65
CA GLY A 22 1.66 -4.94 -12.08
C GLY A 22 0.31 -4.88 -12.82
N LEU A 23 -0.79 -5.21 -12.16
CA LEU A 23 -2.16 -5.10 -12.70
C LEU A 23 -2.56 -3.64 -12.95
N LEU A 24 -1.96 -2.71 -12.22
CA LEU A 24 -2.11 -1.27 -12.45
C LEU A 24 -1.58 -0.85 -13.84
N TYR A 25 -0.76 -1.66 -14.52
CA TYR A 25 -0.36 -1.42 -15.90
C TYR A 25 -1.52 -1.55 -16.91
N PHE A 26 -2.55 -2.32 -16.55
CA PHE A 26 -3.79 -2.45 -17.33
C PHE A 26 -4.79 -1.31 -17.06
N SER A 27 -4.44 -0.33 -16.20
CA SER A 27 -5.33 0.79 -15.93
C SER A 27 -5.58 1.64 -17.19
N PRO A 28 -6.79 2.22 -17.35
CA PRO A 28 -7.11 3.08 -18.47
C PRO A 28 -6.14 4.27 -18.57
N GLU A 29 -5.78 4.64 -19.81
CA GLU A 29 -4.87 5.76 -20.12
C GLU A 29 -5.37 7.12 -19.62
N GLU A 30 -6.65 7.21 -19.29
CA GLU A 30 -7.32 8.36 -18.68
C GLU A 30 -6.73 8.76 -17.32
N LEU A 31 -6.04 7.84 -16.63
CA LEU A 31 -5.41 8.07 -15.33
C LEU A 31 -4.00 8.69 -15.44
N GLY A 32 -3.49 8.90 -16.65
CA GLY A 32 -2.17 9.46 -16.92
C GLY A 32 -1.09 8.39 -17.18
N SER A 33 0.17 8.74 -16.93
CA SER A 33 1.31 7.86 -17.25
C SER A 33 1.27 6.58 -16.41
N ARG A 34 1.03 5.43 -17.06
CA ARG A 34 0.97 4.10 -16.42
C ARG A 34 2.24 3.78 -15.62
N ARG A 35 3.39 4.23 -16.11
CA ARG A 35 4.70 4.03 -15.43
C ARG A 35 4.77 4.80 -14.12
N GLU A 36 4.22 6.01 -14.07
CA GLU A 36 4.16 6.81 -12.85
C GLU A 36 3.18 6.20 -11.84
N LEU A 37 2.07 5.63 -12.32
CA LEU A 37 1.10 4.93 -11.49
C LEU A 37 1.73 3.71 -10.78
N VAL A 38 2.44 2.87 -11.52
CA VAL A 38 3.15 1.71 -10.97
C VAL A 38 4.31 2.13 -10.06
N ALA A 39 5.08 3.14 -10.46
CA ALA A 39 6.17 3.67 -9.64
C ALA A 39 5.65 4.23 -8.30
N GLY A 40 4.54 4.96 -8.33
CA GLY A 40 3.89 5.47 -7.11
C GLY A 40 3.41 4.35 -6.20
N ALA A 41 2.81 3.29 -6.75
CA ALA A 41 2.36 2.13 -5.99
C ALA A 41 3.54 1.38 -5.34
N LEU A 42 4.64 1.15 -6.07
CA LEU A 42 5.84 0.53 -5.54
C LEU A 42 6.49 1.35 -4.43
N VAL A 43 6.60 2.68 -4.63
CA VAL A 43 7.12 3.59 -3.59
C VAL A 43 6.25 3.55 -2.34
N ALA A 44 4.92 3.56 -2.49
CA ALA A 44 4.02 3.45 -1.36
C ALA A 44 4.10 2.10 -0.64
N ILE A 45 4.25 0.98 -1.38
CA ILE A 45 4.46 -0.34 -0.77
C ILE A 45 5.76 -0.35 0.03
N LEU A 46 6.85 0.17 -0.54
CA LEU A 46 8.14 0.25 0.16
C LEU A 46 8.05 1.14 1.40
N PHE A 47 7.40 2.30 1.30
CA PHE A 47 7.23 3.24 2.40
C PHE A 47 6.23 2.76 3.47
N GLY A 48 5.31 1.86 3.10
CA GLY A 48 4.42 1.20 4.04
C GLY A 48 5.12 0.12 4.85
N VAL A 49 5.97 -0.69 4.20
CA VAL A 49 6.59 -1.87 4.82
C VAL A 49 7.91 -1.55 5.52
N LEU A 50 8.77 -0.71 4.93
CA LEU A 50 10.09 -0.42 5.48
C LEU A 50 10.04 0.15 6.91
N PRO A 51 9.19 1.14 7.22
CA PRO A 51 9.16 1.71 8.55
C PRO A 51 8.39 0.83 9.54
N LEU A 52 7.51 -0.05 9.05
CA LEU A 52 6.85 -1.03 9.91
C LEU A 52 7.84 -2.03 10.50
N ALA A 53 8.88 -2.41 9.75
CA ALA A 53 9.95 -3.26 10.26
C ALA A 53 10.77 -2.60 11.40
N LEU A 54 10.72 -1.26 11.51
CA LEU A 54 11.46 -0.48 12.50
C LEU A 54 10.56 0.06 13.62
N PHE A 55 9.26 0.25 13.36
CA PHE A 55 8.34 0.97 14.24
C PHE A 55 6.90 0.45 14.07
N ASP A 56 6.45 -0.43 14.97
CA ASP A 56 5.12 -1.05 14.92
C ASP A 56 3.93 -0.04 14.85
N PRO A 57 3.93 1.11 15.58
CA PRO A 57 2.84 2.09 15.48
C PRO A 57 2.76 2.81 14.12
N TRP A 58 3.73 2.57 13.22
CA TRP A 58 3.74 3.15 11.88
C TRP A 58 2.46 2.84 11.11
N LEU A 59 1.86 1.68 11.33
CA LEU A 59 0.58 1.30 10.71
C LEU A 59 -0.50 2.37 10.94
N VAL A 60 -0.62 2.89 12.16
CA VAL A 60 -1.61 3.91 12.51
C VAL A 60 -1.33 5.21 11.76
N ILE A 61 -0.06 5.63 11.70
CA ILE A 61 0.37 6.82 10.97
C ILE A 61 0.07 6.66 9.48
N MET A 62 0.37 5.49 8.91
CA MET A 62 0.09 5.12 7.52
C MET A 62 -1.40 5.21 7.18
N VAL A 63 -2.27 4.63 8.00
CA VAL A 63 -3.73 4.67 7.81
C VAL A 63 -4.24 6.10 7.89
N LEU A 64 -3.75 6.91 8.84
CA LEU A 64 -4.12 8.32 8.95
C LEU A 64 -3.66 9.13 7.73
N LEU A 65 -2.44 8.91 7.24
CA LEU A 65 -1.95 9.52 6.01
C LEU A 65 -2.76 9.12 4.79
N TRP A 66 -3.18 7.85 4.71
CA TRP A 66 -4.04 7.35 3.65
C TRP A 66 -5.42 8.01 3.68
N ILE A 67 -6.06 8.10 4.85
CA ILE A 67 -7.35 8.78 5.04
C ILE A 67 -7.24 10.28 4.73
N HIS A 68 -6.18 10.93 5.21
CA HIS A 68 -5.92 12.34 4.91
C HIS A 68 -5.77 12.56 3.40
N GLN A 69 -5.01 11.69 2.72
CA GLN A 69 -4.91 11.74 1.26
C GLN A 69 -6.27 11.54 0.59
N SER A 70 -7.10 10.58 1.02
CA SER A 70 -8.46 10.34 0.51
C SER A 70 -9.38 11.56 0.60
N ILE A 71 -9.29 12.32 1.70
CA ILE A 71 -10.11 13.52 1.90
C ILE A 71 -9.57 14.69 1.08
N SER A 72 -8.24 14.80 0.97
CA SER A 72 -7.56 15.88 0.24
C SER A 72 -7.49 15.67 -1.28
N VAL A 73 -8.31 14.79 -1.86
CA VAL A 73 -8.32 14.50 -3.31
C VAL A 73 -9.13 15.57 -4.08
N PRO A 74 -8.51 16.58 -4.72
CA PRO A 74 -9.19 17.42 -5.71
C PRO A 74 -9.71 16.62 -6.92
N ARG A 75 -10.97 16.84 -7.33
CA ARG A 75 -11.61 16.12 -8.45
C ARG A 75 -11.09 16.46 -9.87
N HIS A 76 -10.05 17.28 -10.00
CA HIS A 76 -9.57 17.73 -11.30
C HIS A 76 -8.04 17.61 -11.41
N ASN A 77 -7.60 16.88 -12.43
CA ASN A 77 -6.21 16.70 -12.86
C ASN A 77 -5.26 16.15 -11.78
N PHE A 78 -5.45 14.87 -11.42
CA PHE A 78 -4.57 14.18 -10.48
C PHE A 78 -3.33 13.63 -11.17
N PRO A 79 -2.11 13.86 -10.64
CA PRO A 79 -0.92 13.21 -11.18
C PRO A 79 -0.97 11.71 -10.90
N ALA A 80 -0.73 10.90 -11.94
CA ALA A 80 -0.81 9.44 -11.90
C ALA A 80 0.05 8.84 -10.76
N PHE A 81 1.20 9.44 -10.49
CA PHE A 81 2.08 9.05 -9.37
C PHE A 81 1.39 9.11 -8.00
N ARG A 82 0.58 10.14 -7.72
CA ARG A 82 -0.16 10.26 -6.44
C ARG A 82 -1.26 9.22 -6.34
N ILE A 83 -1.93 8.90 -7.45
CA ILE A 83 -2.94 7.84 -7.50
C ILE A 83 -2.29 6.50 -7.18
N GLY A 84 -1.13 6.23 -7.79
CA GLY A 84 -0.31 5.07 -7.48
C GLY A 84 0.03 4.98 -5.99
N ILE A 85 0.51 6.07 -5.39
CA ILE A 85 0.81 6.12 -3.96
C ILE A 85 -0.42 5.82 -3.11
N TRP A 86 -1.56 6.41 -3.45
CA TRP A 86 -2.81 6.22 -2.72
C TRP A 86 -3.32 4.78 -2.78
N ILE A 87 -3.26 4.15 -3.95
CA ILE A 87 -3.62 2.74 -4.14
C ILE A 87 -2.65 1.84 -3.35
N GLY A 88 -1.33 2.11 -3.45
CA GLY A 88 -0.32 1.34 -2.74
C GLY A 88 -0.48 1.42 -1.22
N LEU A 89 -0.71 2.62 -0.67
CA LEU A 89 -0.98 2.81 0.77
C LEU A 89 -2.24 2.07 1.21
N GLY A 90 -3.33 2.20 0.45
CA GLY A 90 -4.59 1.53 0.75
C GLY A 90 -4.44 0.01 0.75
N ALA A 91 -3.75 -0.53 -0.25
CA ALA A 91 -3.54 -1.97 -0.37
C ALA A 91 -2.70 -2.53 0.79
N VAL A 92 -1.61 -1.85 1.18
CA VAL A 92 -0.80 -2.24 2.35
C VAL A 92 -1.62 -2.17 3.63
N SER A 93 -2.36 -1.07 3.86
CA SER A 93 -3.19 -0.91 5.06
C SER A 93 -4.28 -1.97 5.17
N GLY A 94 -4.97 -2.29 4.07
CA GLY A 94 -6.02 -3.30 4.04
C GLY A 94 -5.46 -4.70 4.32
N LEU A 95 -4.25 -4.98 3.85
CA LEU A 95 -3.58 -6.24 4.11
C LEU A 95 -3.25 -6.40 5.60
N PHE A 96 -2.70 -5.37 6.24
CA PHE A 96 -2.43 -5.39 7.67
C PHE A 96 -3.69 -5.49 8.52
N ILE A 97 -4.74 -4.74 8.20
CA ILE A 97 -6.03 -4.82 8.89
C ILE A 97 -6.65 -6.22 8.70
N GLY A 98 -6.58 -6.79 7.49
CA GLY A 98 -7.04 -8.14 7.20
C GLY A 98 -6.28 -9.21 7.98
N GLY A 99 -4.95 -9.05 8.10
CA GLY A 99 -4.10 -9.93 8.93
C GLY A 99 -4.45 -9.84 10.42
N LEU A 100 -4.68 -8.63 10.94
CA LEU A 100 -5.18 -8.43 12.30
C LEU A 100 -6.53 -9.11 12.51
N PHE A 101 -7.46 -8.93 11.57
CA PHE A 101 -8.79 -9.53 11.66
C PHE A 101 -8.73 -11.07 11.65
N ALA A 102 -7.91 -11.64 10.76
CA ALA A 102 -7.70 -13.09 10.70
C ALA A 102 -7.07 -13.66 11.99
N HIS A 103 -6.27 -12.88 12.71
CA HIS A 103 -5.64 -13.33 13.95
C HIS A 103 -6.52 -13.17 15.20
N PHE A 104 -7.38 -12.14 15.22
CA PHE A 104 -8.18 -11.79 16.41
C PHE A 104 -9.65 -12.24 16.35
N VAL A 105 -10.19 -12.49 15.15
CA VAL A 105 -11.64 -12.79 14.95
C VAL A 105 -11.87 -14.22 14.45
N LEU A 106 -10.96 -14.75 13.63
CA LEU A 106 -11.00 -16.13 13.12
C LEU A 106 -10.12 -17.05 13.96
#